data_AF-A0A1H8X0T3-F1
#
_entry.id   AF-A0A1H8X0T3-F1
#
_cell.length_a   1.000
_cell.length_b   1.000
_cell.length_c   1.000
_cell.angle_alpha   90.00
_cell.angle_beta   90.00
_cell.angle_gamma   90.00
#
_symmetry.space_group_name_H-M   'P 1'
#
loop_
_entity.id
_entity.type
_entity.pdbx_description
1 polymer ?
#
loop_
_entity_poly.entity_id
_entity_poly.type
_entity_poly.pdbx_seq_one_letter_code
_entity_poly.pdbx_strand_id
1 'polypeptide(L)'
;MSKHDTKSASDVSAKDLSAFKKEALFAIARLENSDETPYGLGIKRQLQERLDEEINHGRLYPNLDDLVGSGLLEKEALDKRTNTYTLTEEGKELLRDYRDYVDETVSTAL
;
A
#
# COMPACT_ATOMS: atom_id res chain seq x y z
N MET A 1 -0.86 -31.81 -3.35
CA MET A 1 -1.55 -30.54 -3.65
C MET A 1 -1.21 -29.58 -2.54
N SER A 2 -0.34 -28.60 -2.85
CA SER A 2 0.21 -27.66 -1.88
C SER A 2 -0.90 -26.73 -1.40
N LYS A 3 -1.11 -26.68 -0.09
CA LYS A 3 -1.98 -25.69 0.54
C LYS A 3 -1.26 -24.34 0.42
N HIS A 4 -1.83 -23.41 -0.35
CA HIS A 4 -1.50 -22.01 -0.14
C HIS A 4 -2.14 -21.62 1.19
N ASP A 5 -1.31 -21.50 2.22
CA ASP A 5 -1.71 -20.88 3.47
C ASP A 5 -1.92 -19.39 3.20
N THR A 6 -3.15 -19.01 2.88
CA THR A 6 -3.57 -17.62 2.83
C THR A 6 -3.56 -17.10 4.25
N LYS A 7 -2.52 -16.33 4.61
CA LYS A 7 -2.47 -15.59 5.88
C LYS A 7 -3.71 -14.69 5.94
N SER A 8 -4.47 -14.77 7.03
CA SER A 8 -5.58 -13.85 7.30
C SER A 8 -5.04 -12.41 7.36
N ALA A 9 -5.81 -11.42 6.89
CA ALA A 9 -5.44 -10.01 6.92
C ALA A 9 -5.08 -9.52 8.34
N SER A 10 -5.64 -10.16 9.38
CA SER A 10 -5.37 -9.91 10.81
C SER A 10 -3.93 -10.19 11.25
N ASP A 11 -3.10 -10.85 10.43
CA ASP A 11 -1.74 -11.30 10.82
C ASP A 11 -0.63 -10.64 9.99
N VAL A 12 -0.94 -9.64 9.15
CA VAL A 12 0.07 -8.93 8.34
C VAL A 12 0.63 -7.76 9.12
N SER A 13 1.90 -7.84 9.53
CA SER A 13 2.59 -6.69 10.13
C SER A 13 3.21 -5.82 9.04
N ALA A 14 3.35 -4.51 9.28
CA ALA A 14 4.17 -3.66 8.43
C ALA A 14 5.60 -4.22 8.25
N LYS A 15 6.14 -4.97 9.21
CA LYS A 15 7.47 -5.60 9.09
C LYS A 15 7.54 -6.67 7.98
N ASP A 16 6.39 -7.25 7.61
CA ASP A 16 6.27 -8.27 6.56
C ASP A 16 6.20 -7.65 5.15
N LEU A 17 5.96 -6.33 5.06
CA LEU A 17 5.86 -5.62 3.78
C LEU A 17 7.24 -5.17 3.28
N SER A 18 7.46 -5.33 1.97
CA SER A 18 8.62 -4.72 1.30
C SER A 18 8.55 -3.19 1.41
N ALA A 19 9.70 -2.53 1.31
CA ALA A 19 9.76 -1.06 1.28
C ALA A 19 8.83 -0.49 0.19
N PHE A 20 8.81 -1.10 -0.99
CA PHE A 20 7.95 -0.66 -2.09
C PHE A 20 6.46 -0.78 -1.75
N LYS A 21 6.02 -1.87 -1.09
CA LYS A 21 4.63 -2.04 -0.66
C LYS A 21 4.21 -0.98 0.38
N LYS A 22 5.10 -0.64 1.31
CA LYS A 22 4.86 0.45 2.28
C LYS A 22 4.71 1.79 1.60
N GLU A 23 5.62 2.12 0.68
CA GLU A 23 5.56 3.36 -0.09
C GLU A 23 4.30 3.42 -0.95
N ALA A 24 3.81 2.28 -1.46
CA ALA A 24 2.53 2.23 -2.19
C ALA A 24 1.34 2.55 -1.28
N LEU A 25 1.31 2.00 -0.06
CA LEU A 25 0.28 2.35 0.94
C LEU A 25 0.34 3.83 1.32
N PHE A 26 1.53 4.39 1.52
CA PHE A 26 1.69 5.83 1.79
C PHE A 26 1.27 6.71 0.62
N ALA A 27 1.58 6.32 -0.62
CA ALA A 27 1.17 7.04 -1.82
C ALA A 27 -0.37 7.08 -1.94
N ILE A 28 -1.04 5.96 -1.68
CA ILE A 28 -2.52 5.89 -1.67
C ILE A 28 -3.09 6.75 -0.54
N ALA A 29 -2.58 6.61 0.69
CA ALA A 29 -3.00 7.43 1.82
C ALA A 29 -2.88 8.94 1.53
N ARG A 30 -1.80 9.35 0.84
CA ARG A 30 -1.57 10.75 0.47
C ARG A 30 -2.60 11.24 -0.53
N LEU A 31 -2.92 10.46 -1.55
CA LEU A 31 -3.93 10.79 -2.56
C LEU A 31 -5.33 10.91 -1.94
N GLU A 32 -5.70 9.96 -1.08
CA GLU A 32 -6.96 10.00 -0.33
C GLU A 32 -7.08 11.26 0.54
N ASN A 33 -5.98 11.72 1.14
CA ASN A 33 -5.94 12.94 1.95
C ASN A 33 -5.88 14.25 1.12
N SER A 34 -5.65 14.18 -0.19
CA SER A 34 -5.52 15.35 -1.07
C SER A 34 -6.70 15.54 -2.04
N ASP A 35 -7.84 14.92 -1.74
CA ASP A 35 -9.04 14.87 -2.61
C ASP A 35 -8.77 14.28 -4.02
N GLU A 36 -7.65 13.56 -4.21
CA GLU A 36 -7.30 12.93 -5.48
C GLU A 36 -7.70 11.46 -5.48
N THR A 37 -8.34 10.99 -6.55
CA THR A 37 -8.68 9.58 -6.68
C THR A 37 -7.42 8.72 -6.87
N PRO A 38 -7.22 7.66 -6.07
CA PRO A 38 -6.03 6.80 -6.17
C PRO A 38 -6.16 5.76 -7.30
N TYR A 39 -6.15 6.21 -8.55
CA TYR A 39 -6.02 5.32 -9.71
C TYR A 39 -4.55 4.99 -9.99
N GLY A 40 -4.30 3.85 -10.63
CA GLY A 40 -2.94 3.32 -10.82
C GLY A 40 -1.91 4.31 -11.40
N LEU A 41 -2.33 5.21 -12.30
CA LEU A 41 -1.44 6.26 -12.83
C LEU A 41 -1.11 7.34 -11.81
N GLY A 42 -2.04 7.74 -10.95
CA GLY A 42 -1.80 8.69 -9.85
C GLY A 42 -0.83 8.10 -8.82
N ILE A 43 -1.09 6.84 -8.41
CA ILE A 43 -0.22 6.10 -7.49
C ILE A 43 1.19 5.97 -8.06
N LYS A 44 1.30 5.63 -9.35
CA LYS A 44 2.59 5.56 -10.05
C LYS A 44 3.36 6.87 -9.96
N ARG A 45 2.71 8.02 -10.23
CA ARG A 45 3.37 9.34 -10.19
C ARG A 45 3.88 9.67 -8.79
N GLN A 46 3.04 9.48 -7.77
CA GLN A 46 3.42 9.70 -6.37
C GLN A 46 4.62 8.84 -5.97
N LEU A 47 4.63 7.56 -6.34
CA LEU A 47 5.74 6.67 -6.06
C LEU A 47 7.03 7.07 -6.80
N GLN A 48 6.94 7.43 -8.07
CA GLN A 48 8.12 7.87 -8.83
C GLN A 48 8.74 9.14 -8.26
N GLU A 49 7.90 10.12 -7.88
CA GLU A 49 8.36 11.34 -7.22
C GLU A 49 9.00 11.04 -5.87
N ARG A 50 8.38 10.16 -5.07
CA ARG A 50 8.84 9.82 -3.72
C ARG A 50 10.15 9.02 -3.70
N LEU A 51 10.35 8.15 -4.69
CA LEU A 51 11.48 7.23 -4.79
C LEU A 51 12.58 7.72 -5.74
N ASP A 52 12.34 8.82 -6.47
CA ASP A 52 13.24 9.36 -7.50
C ASP A 52 13.69 8.30 -8.52
N GLU A 53 12.74 7.46 -8.97
CA GLU A 53 12.99 6.38 -9.92
C GLU A 53 11.83 6.17 -10.89
N GLU A 54 12.11 5.59 -12.07
CA GLU A 54 11.04 5.14 -12.97
C GLU A 54 10.39 3.84 -12.47
N ILE A 55 9.06 3.81 -12.48
CA ILE A 55 8.28 2.65 -12.05
C ILE A 55 7.49 2.11 -13.22
N ASN A 56 7.86 0.93 -13.70
CA ASN A 56 7.12 0.27 -14.77
C ASN A 56 5.87 -0.47 -14.25
N HIS A 57 5.00 -0.87 -15.17
CA HIS A 57 3.75 -1.58 -14.86
C HIS A 57 4.00 -2.92 -14.15
N GLY A 58 5.04 -3.65 -14.56
CA GLY A 58 5.39 -4.95 -13.99
C GLY A 58 5.91 -4.89 -12.55
N ARG A 59 6.34 -3.72 -12.07
CA ARG A 59 6.66 -3.49 -10.66
C ARG A 59 5.45 -3.01 -9.88
N LEU A 60 4.67 -2.07 -10.44
CA LEU A 60 3.56 -1.46 -9.72
C LEU A 60 2.42 -2.45 -9.45
N TYR A 61 1.86 -3.04 -10.51
CA TYR A 61 0.59 -3.76 -10.40
C TYR A 61 0.69 -5.06 -9.61
N PRO A 62 1.75 -5.89 -9.73
CA PRO A 62 1.89 -7.04 -8.86
C PRO A 62 1.95 -6.67 -7.37
N ASN A 63 2.58 -5.55 -7.01
CA ASN A 63 2.60 -5.10 -5.63
C ASN A 63 1.23 -4.59 -5.16
N LEU A 64 0.46 -3.91 -6.02
CA LEU A 64 -0.91 -3.50 -5.70
C LEU A 64 -1.84 -4.70 -5.56
N ASP A 65 -1.76 -5.67 -6.47
CA ASP A 65 -2.58 -6.88 -6.42
C ASP A 65 -2.22 -7.75 -5.21
N ASP A 66 -0.94 -7.82 -4.81
CA ASP A 66 -0.54 -8.46 -3.56
C ASP A 66 -1.14 -7.78 -2.32
N LEU A 67 -1.17 -6.45 -2.29
CA LEU A 67 -1.76 -5.68 -1.19
C LEU A 67 -3.27 -5.87 -1.11
N VAL A 68 -3.95 -5.96 -2.26
CA VAL A 68 -5.38 -6.33 -2.36
C VAL A 68 -5.59 -7.76 -1.86
N GLY A 69 -4.76 -8.71 -2.31
CA GLY A 69 -4.82 -10.10 -1.85
C GLY A 69 -4.55 -10.28 -0.36
N SER A 70 -3.85 -9.33 0.26
CA SER A 70 -3.60 -9.28 1.71
C SER A 70 -4.69 -8.55 2.49
N GLY A 71 -5.73 -8.02 1.82
CA GLY A 71 -6.82 -7.29 2.47
C GLY A 71 -6.46 -5.88 2.94
N LEU A 72 -5.32 -5.32 2.51
CA LEU A 72 -4.87 -3.98 2.92
C LEU A 72 -5.37 -2.88 1.96
N LEU A 73 -5.77 -3.29 0.76
CA LEU A 73 -6.37 -2.42 -0.25
C LEU A 73 -7.65 -3.05 -0.79
N GLU A 74 -8.61 -2.20 -1.11
CA GLU A 74 -9.73 -2.55 -1.97
C GLU A 74 -9.45 -2.08 -3.41
N LYS A 75 -9.87 -2.86 -4.39
CA LYS A 75 -9.72 -2.56 -5.81
C LYS A 75 -11.09 -2.50 -6.47
N GLU A 76 -11.44 -1.33 -6.99
CA GLU A 76 -12.69 -1.14 -7.72
C GLU A 76 -12.42 -0.72 -9.16
N ALA A 77 -13.23 -1.23 -10.09
CA ALA A 77 -13.16 -0.81 -11.48
C ALA A 77 -13.90 0.52 -11.65
N LEU A 78 -13.16 1.58 -12.00
CA LEU A 78 -13.76 2.87 -12.38
C LEU A 78 -14.32 2.82 -13.80
N ASP A 79 -13.60 2.14 -14.70
CA ASP A 79 -14.02 1.90 -16.07
C ASP A 79 -13.38 0.60 -16.61
N LYS A 80 -13.48 0.34 -17.92
CA LYS A 80 -12.95 -0.88 -18.55
C LYS A 80 -11.41 -1.03 -18.46
N ARG A 81 -10.69 0.02 -18.12
CA ARG A 81 -9.22 0.13 -18.17
C ARG A 81 -8.63 0.72 -16.88
N THR A 82 -9.42 1.45 -16.09
CA THR A 82 -8.96 2.14 -14.88
C THR A 82 -9.52 1.47 -13.64
N ASN A 83 -8.62 1.13 -12.71
CA ASN A 83 -8.98 0.71 -11.36
C ASN A 83 -8.56 1.79 -10.36
N THR A 84 -9.38 1.96 -9.33
CA THR A 84 -9.05 2.67 -8.10
C THR A 84 -8.55 1.69 -7.05
N TYR A 85 -7.69 2.17 -6.16
CA TYR A 85 -7.14 1.41 -5.04
C TYR A 85 -7.27 2.23 -3.77
N THR A 86 -8.07 1.77 -2.82
CA THR A 86 -8.34 2.50 -1.57
C THR A 86 -7.86 1.70 -0.36
N LEU A 87 -7.45 2.39 0.70
CA LEU A 87 -7.10 1.72 1.95
C LEU A 87 -8.35 1.12 2.61
N THR A 88 -8.26 -0.15 2.96
CA THR A 88 -9.22 -0.80 3.87
C THR A 88 -9.00 -0.30 5.29
N GLU A 89 -9.90 -0.64 6.21
CA GLU A 89 -9.68 -0.31 7.63
C GLU A 89 -8.44 -1.02 8.19
N GLU A 90 -8.19 -2.26 7.77
CA GLU A 90 -6.99 -3.03 8.11
C GLU A 90 -5.72 -2.36 7.56
N GLY A 91 -5.77 -1.84 6.33
CA GLY A 91 -4.67 -1.06 5.74
C GLY A 91 -4.35 0.20 6.54
N LYS A 92 -5.39 0.91 7.01
CA LYS A 92 -5.23 2.11 7.86
C LYS A 92 -4.68 1.76 9.24
N GLU A 93 -5.16 0.68 9.85
CA GLU A 93 -4.67 0.20 11.15
C GLU A 93 -3.20 -0.17 11.07
N LEU A 94 -2.79 -0.93 10.04
CA LEU A 94 -1.38 -1.27 9.81
C LEU A 94 -0.49 -0.01 9.71
N LEU A 95 -0.95 1.05 9.03
CA LEU A 95 -0.20 2.30 8.93
C LEU A 95 -0.13 3.04 10.29
N ARG A 96 -1.17 2.98 11.11
CA ARG A 96 -1.17 3.55 12.47
C ARG A 96 -0.20 2.80 13.38
N ASP A 97 -0.24 1.47 13.38
CA ASP A 97 0.69 0.63 14.13
C ASP A 97 2.15 0.89 13.71
N TYR A 98 2.38 1.06 12.41
CA TYR A 98 3.71 1.36 11.90
C TYR A 98 4.20 2.75 12.32
N ARG A 99 3.32 3.76 12.31
CA ARG A 99 3.63 5.09 12.86
C ARG A 99 4.02 4.97 14.34
N ASP A 100 3.20 4.30 15.14
CA ASP A 100 3.43 4.19 16.59
C ASP A 100 4.76 3.49 16.90
N TYR A 101 5.09 2.44 16.14
CA TYR A 101 6.40 1.78 16.21
C TYR A 101 7.57 2.72 15.85
N VAL A 102 7.44 3.51 14.78
CA VAL A 102 8.48 4.47 14.38
C VAL A 102 8.64 5.56 15.43
N ASP A 103 7.54 6.12 15.92
CA ASP A 103 7.54 7.17 16.93
C ASP A 103 8.19 6.70 18.24
N GLU A 104 7.86 5.49 18.72
CA GLU A 104 8.50 4.88 19.89
C GLU A 104 10.01 4.68 19.68
N THR A 105 10.39 4.17 18.50
CA THR A 105 11.79 3.88 18.16
C THR A 105 12.62 5.16 18.08
N VAL A 106 12.10 6.20 17.42
CA VAL A 106 12.80 7.48 17.23
C VAL A 106 12.87 8.25 18.55
N SER A 107 11.79 8.28 19.34
CA SER A 107 11.76 8.93 20.66
C SER A 107 12.76 8.33 21.65
N THR A 108 13.04 7.03 21.53
CA THR A 108 14.05 6.37 22.37
C THR A 108 15.48 6.61 21.88
N ALA A 109 15.66 6.91 20.60
CA ALA A 109 16.97 7.04 19.95
C ALA A 109 17.52 8.48 19.91
N LEU A 110 16.67 9.49 20.19
CA LEU A 110 17.00 10.92 20.18
C LEU A 110 16.76 11.53 21.56
#